data_AF-A0A1F5W6X5-F1
#
_entry.id   AF-A0A1F5W6X5-F1
#
_cell.length_a   1.000
_cell.length_b   1.000
_cell.length_c   1.000
_cell.angle_alpha   90.00
_cell.angle_beta   90.00
_cell.angle_gamma   90.00
#
_symmetry.space_group_name_H-M   'P 1'
#
loop_
_entity.id
_entity.type
_entity.pdbx_description
1 polymer ?
#
loop_
_entity_poly.entity_id
_entity_poly.type
_entity_poly.pdbx_seq_one_letter_code
_entity_poly.pdbx_strand_id
1 'polypeptide(L)' 'MVTVTIPKKEYEELVDKRLRYDYLRQLMEQNIFAAPPTKNIKEIMFSLEATKKYNKKFLASLKRGFKRSSYFRT' A
#
# COMPACT_ATOMS: atom_id res chain seq x y z
N MET A 1 -30.86 -4.82 32.58
CA MET A 1 -30.20 -3.68 31.89
C MET A 1 -29.73 -2.72 32.96
N VAL A 2 -28.43 -2.45 33.04
CA VAL A 2 -27.90 -1.50 34.00
C VAL A 2 -27.83 -0.16 33.30
N THR A 3 -28.65 0.80 33.75
CA THR A 3 -28.61 2.16 33.22
C THR A 3 -27.43 2.88 33.86
N VAL A 4 -26.40 3.14 33.05
CA VAL A 4 -25.22 3.89 33.48
C VAL A 4 -25.40 5.32 33.02
N THR A 5 -25.47 6.25 33.98
CA THR A 5 -25.60 7.68 33.71
C THR A 5 -24.23 8.32 33.86
N ILE A 6 -23.75 8.96 32.80
CA ILE A 6 -22.47 9.68 32.82
C ILE A 6 -22.66 11.16 32.48
N PRO A 7 -21.80 12.05 32.99
CA PRO A 7 -21.76 13.44 32.57
C PRO A 7 -21.50 13.57 31.06
N LYS A 8 -22.15 14.55 30.43
CA LYS A 8 -22.00 14.81 28.99
C LYS A 8 -20.55 14.99 28.55
N LYS A 9 -19.74 15.69 29.36
CA LYS A 9 -18.31 15.89 29.09
C LYS A 9 -17.54 14.57 29.03
N GLU A 10 -17.81 13.67 29.97
CA GLU A 10 -17.17 12.36 30.01
C GLU A 10 -17.57 11.51 28.79
N TYR A 11 -18.84 11.59 28.39
CA TYR A 11 -19.30 10.96 27.15
C TYR A 11 -18.55 11.49 25.92
N GLU A 12 -18.42 12.81 25.78
CA GLU A 12 -17.72 13.43 24.65
C GLU A 12 -16.23 13.02 24.59
N GLU A 13 -15.54 12.97 25.74
CA GLU A 13 -14.16 12.50 25.82
C GLU A 13 -14.01 11.02 25.43
N LEU A 14 -14.95 10.16 25.82
CA LEU A 14 -14.94 8.74 25.45
C LEU A 14 -15.19 8.55 23.96
N VAL A 15 -16.08 9.34 23.36
CA VAL A 15 -16.35 9.31 21.92
C VAL A 15 -15.12 9.74 21.13
N ASP A 16 -14.46 10.84 21.52
CA ASP A 16 -13.25 11.32 20.84
C ASP A 16 -12.11 10.29 20.92
N LYS A 17 -11.89 9.68 22.09
CA LYS A 17 -10.89 8.60 22.26
C LYS A 17 -11.19 7.41 21.36
N ARG A 18 -12.46 7.00 21.26
CA ARG A 18 -12.88 5.89 20.40
C ARG A 18 -12.63 6.20 18.92
N LEU A 19 -13.00 7.40 18.46
CA LEU A 19 -12.77 7.81 17.07
C LEU A 19 -11.28 7.80 16.70
N ARG A 20 -10.43 8.32 17.58
CA ARG A 20 -8.98 8.30 17.38
C ARG A 20 -8.41 6.87 17.36
N TYR A 21 -8.91 6.02 18.25
CA TYR A 21 -8.53 4.61 18.27
C TYR A 21 -8.93 3.89 16.97
N ASP A 22 -10.17 4.06 16.52
CA ASP A 22 -10.67 3.44 15.30
C ASP A 22 -9.91 3.93 14.06
N TYR A 23 -9.56 5.23 14.01
CA TYR A 23 -8.70 5.79 12.97
C TYR A 23 -7.32 5.14 12.93
N LEU A 24 -6.64 5.04 14.09
CA LEU A 24 -5.33 4.40 14.19
C LEU A 24 -5.40 2.91 13.85
N ARG A 25 -6.44 2.22 14.31
CA ARG A 25 -6.69 0.82 14.00
C ARG A 25 -6.85 0.60 12.50
N GLN A 26 -7.62 1.44 11.82
CA GLN A 26 -7.81 1.35 10.37
C GLN A 26 -6.49 1.58 9.60
N LEU A 27 -5.67 2.53 10.06
CA LEU A 27 -4.34 2.72 9.49
C LEU A 27 -3.45 1.50 9.70
N MET A 28 -3.47 0.88 10.88
CA MET A 28 -2.69 -0.33 11.18
C MET A 28 -3.20 -1.59 10.49
N GLU A 29 -4.50 -1.70 10.22
CA GLU A 29 -5.09 -2.79 9.42
C GLU A 29 -4.74 -2.65 7.93
N GLN A 30 -4.52 -1.42 7.45
CA GLN A 30 -3.79 -1.25 6.20
C GLN A 30 -2.38 -1.77 6.42
N ASN A 31 -1.93 -2.58 5.48
CA ASN A 31 -0.67 -3.29 5.50
C ASN A 31 0.51 -2.29 5.32
N ILE A 32 0.71 -1.36 6.27
CA ILE A 32 1.72 -0.28 6.24
C ILE A 32 3.13 -0.87 6.10
N PHE A 33 3.33 -2.07 6.65
CA PHE A 33 4.59 -2.83 6.56
C PHE A 33 4.59 -3.89 5.47
N ALA A 34 3.50 -4.05 4.70
CA ALA A 34 3.58 -4.92 3.54
C ALA A 34 4.54 -4.29 2.53
N ALA A 35 5.39 -5.13 1.96
CA ALA A 35 6.17 -4.71 0.82
C ALA A 35 5.20 -4.14 -0.24
N PRO A 36 5.52 -2.98 -0.84
CA PRO A 36 4.70 -2.42 -1.91
C PRO A 36 4.46 -3.50 -2.97
N PRO A 37 3.31 -3.47 -3.65
CA PRO A 37 2.95 -4.51 -4.60
C PRO A 37 4.08 -4.69 -5.62
N THR A 38 4.61 -5.92 -5.67
CA THR A 38 5.71 -6.25 -6.58
C THR A 38 5.21 -6.12 -8.01
N LYS A 39 5.82 -5.24 -8.80
CA LYS A 39 5.38 -5.00 -10.18
C LYS A 39 5.80 -6.16 -11.08
N ASN A 40 4.91 -6.58 -11.97
CA ASN A 40 5.15 -7.67 -12.91
C ASN A 40 6.10 -7.23 -14.03
N ILE A 41 7.24 -7.91 -14.16
CA ILE A 41 8.25 -7.61 -15.18
C ILE A 41 7.66 -7.72 -16.59
N LYS A 42 6.77 -8.69 -16.84
CA LYS A 42 6.19 -8.90 -18.18
C LYS A 42 5.32 -7.72 -18.61
N GLU A 43 4.48 -7.21 -17.71
CA GLU A 43 3.60 -6.07 -17.98
C GLU A 43 4.40 -4.78 -18.24
N ILE A 44 5.46 -4.55 -17.44
CA ILE A 44 6.35 -3.40 -17.64
C ILE A 44 7.07 -3.51 -18.99
N MET A 45 7.62 -4.68 -19.34
CA MET A 45 8.31 -4.85 -20.61
C MET A 45 7.36 -4.70 -21.80
N PHE A 46 6.15 -5.23 -21.71
CA PHE A 46 5.13 -5.10 -22.75
C PHE A 46 4.75 -3.63 -22.99
N SER A 47 4.50 -2.87 -21.92
CA SER A 47 4.17 -1.45 -22.03
C SER A 47 5.33 -0.62 -22.58
N LEU A 48 6.57 -0.91 -22.18
CA LEU A 48 7.76 -0.25 -22.72
C LEU A 48 7.98 -0.57 -24.21
N GLU A 49 7.78 -1.82 -24.63
CA GLU A 49 7.83 -2.22 -26.04
C GLU A 49 6.75 -1.53 -26.87
N ALA A 50 5.53 -1.43 -26.33
CA ALA A 50 4.41 -0.76 -26.98
C ALA A 50 4.68 0.71 -27.28
N THR A 51 5.52 1.39 -26.47
CA THR A 51 5.88 2.80 -26.72
C THR A 51 6.70 3.00 -28.00
N LYS A 52 7.40 1.97 -28.50
CA LYS A 52 8.37 2.04 -29.62
C LYS A 52 9.47 3.11 -29.45
N LYS A 53 9.65 3.69 -28.26
CA LYS A 53 10.65 4.74 -27.99
C LYS A 53 12.04 4.19 -27.68
N TYR A 54 12.14 2.88 -27.42
CA TYR A 54 13.35 2.25 -26.92
C TYR A 54 13.88 1.20 -27.90
N ASN A 55 15.19 1.12 -28.03
CA ASN A 55 15.84 0.10 -28.84
C ASN A 55 15.88 -1.27 -28.13
N LYS A 56 16.04 -2.34 -28.90
CA LYS A 56 16.06 -3.72 -28.38
C LYS A 56 17.19 -3.97 -27.36
N LYS A 57 18.36 -3.36 -27.55
CA LYS A 57 19.51 -3.52 -26.64
C LYS A 57 19.21 -2.95 -25.25
N PHE A 58 18.58 -1.78 -25.19
CA PHE A 58 18.14 -1.11 -23.97
C PHE A 58 17.06 -1.92 -23.24
N LEU A 59 16.04 -2.40 -23.96
CA LEU A 59 15.00 -3.24 -23.36
C LEU A 59 15.58 -4.54 -22.77
N ALA A 60 16.58 -5.14 -23.43
CA ALA A 60 17.26 -6.33 -22.93
C ALA A 60 18.17 -6.07 -21.71
N SER A 61 18.80 -4.89 -21.61
CA SER A 61 19.54 -4.52 -20.40
C SER A 61 18.61 -4.22 -19.23
N LEU A 62 17.49 -3.54 -19.50
CA LEU A 62 16.48 -3.21 -18.49
C LEU A 62 15.81 -4.47 -17.91
N LYS A 63 15.42 -5.42 -18.76
CA LYS A 63 14.87 -6.72 -18.32
C LYS A 63 15.85 -7.49 -17.41
N ARG A 64 17.15 -7.41 -17.70
CA ARG A 64 18.19 -7.99 -16.83
C ARG A 64 18.29 -7.26 -15.49
N GLY A 65 18.17 -5.93 -15.48
CA GLY A 65 18.12 -5.12 -14.26
C GLY A 65 16.93 -5.48 -13.37
N PHE A 66 15.72 -5.59 -13.93
CA PHE A 66 14.53 -5.95 -13.18
C PHE A 66 14.61 -7.34 -12.54
N LYS A 67 15.17 -8.34 -13.26
CA LYS A 67 15.38 -9.69 -12.71
C LYS A 67 16.32 -9.75 -11.51
N ARG A 68 17.19 -8.76 -11.33
CA ARG A 68 18.17 -8.70 -10.23
C ARG A 68 17.62 -8.01 -8.99
N SER A 69 16.46 -7.37 -9.07
CA SER A 69 15.87 -6.64 -7.97
C SER A 69 14.77 -7.48 -7.31
N SER A 70 14.81 -7.56 -5.99
CA SER A 70 13.79 -8.21 -5.16
C SER A 70 12.43 -7.48 -5.19
N TYR A 71 12.37 -6.29 -5.79
CA TYR A 71 11.18 -5.47 -5.88
C TYR A 71 10.21 -5.90 -7.00
N PHE A 72 10.69 -6.64 -8.01
CA PHE A 72 9.90 -7.01 -9.18
C PHE A 72 9.56 -8.50 -9.19
N ARG A 73 8.33 -8.83 -9.61
CA ARG A 73 7.87 -10.21 -9.77
C ARG A 73 8.05 -10.68 -11.20
N THR A 74 8.56 -11.90 -11.38
CA THR A 74 8.90 -12.48 -12.69
C THR A 74 7.70 -13.05 -13.43
#